data_AF-A0A7K1AZ82-F1
#
_entry.id   AF-A0A7K1AZ82-F1
#
_cell.length_a   1.000
_cell.length_b   1.000
_cell.length_c   1.000
_cell.angle_alpha   90.00
_cell.angle_beta   90.00
_cell.angle_gamma   90.00
#
_symmetry.space_group_name_H-M   'P 1'
#
loop_
_entity.id
_entity.type
_entity.pdbx_description
1 polymer ?
#
loop_
_entity_poly.entity_id
_entity_poly.type
_entity_poly.pdbx_seq_one_letter_code
_entity_poly.pdbx_strand_id
1 'polypeptide(L)'
;MAEERTFDEHDAESLAFNLQVGERLRSIRRQKKMSLQDVELQSQEEFKASVVGAYERGERAISLPRLRRLATFYVVSIEQLLPRDDFTGD
;
A
#
# COMPACT_ATOMS: atom_id res chain seq x y z
N MET A 1 4.95 -1.12 36.30
CA MET A 1 3.81 -0.80 35.41
C MET A 1 4.26 0.18 34.34
N ALA A 2 5.17 -0.24 33.45
CA ALA A 2 5.72 0.61 32.38
C ALA A 2 6.01 -0.19 31.09
N GLU A 3 5.46 -1.40 30.96
CA GLU A 3 5.74 -2.30 29.82
C GLU A 3 4.53 -2.47 28.87
N GLU A 4 3.34 -1.98 29.23
CA GLU A 4 2.13 -2.10 28.38
C GLU A 4 2.05 -1.04 27.28
N ARG A 5 2.81 0.06 27.34
CA ARG A 5 2.70 1.19 26.38
C ARG A 5 3.47 0.99 25.08
N THR A 6 4.45 0.10 25.04
CA THR A 6 5.38 -0.03 23.89
C THR A 6 4.87 -0.94 22.77
N PHE A 7 3.87 -1.80 23.05
CA PHE A 7 3.33 -2.72 22.04
C PHE A 7 2.25 -2.04 21.17
N ASP A 8 1.35 -1.26 21.80
CA ASP A 8 0.27 -0.55 21.11
C ASP A 8 0.76 0.57 20.18
N GLU A 9 1.85 1.27 20.54
CA GLU A 9 2.40 2.36 19.74
C GLU A 9 3.03 1.88 18.42
N HIS A 10 3.79 0.77 18.45
CA HIS A 10 4.39 0.18 17.24
C HIS A 10 3.34 -0.37 16.27
N ASP A 11 2.24 -0.93 16.79
CA ASP A 11 1.13 -1.41 15.97
C ASP A 11 0.36 -0.25 15.34
N ALA A 12 0.16 0.85 16.08
CA ALA A 12 -0.44 2.07 15.56
C ALA A 12 0.42 2.73 14.46
N GLU A 13 1.74 2.81 14.66
CA GLU A 13 2.68 3.33 13.66
C GLU A 13 2.69 2.45 12.40
N SER A 14 2.74 1.13 12.58
CA SER A 14 2.66 0.17 11.47
C SER A 14 1.35 0.28 10.70
N LEU A 15 0.22 0.47 11.39
CA LEU A 15 -1.08 0.69 10.76
C LEU A 15 -1.11 2.01 9.98
N ALA A 16 -0.59 3.09 10.55
CA ALA A 16 -0.49 4.39 9.89
C ALA A 16 0.34 4.29 8.60
N PHE A 17 1.48 3.60 8.66
CA PHE A 17 2.32 3.37 7.48
C PHE A 17 1.60 2.55 6.41
N ASN A 18 0.92 1.46 6.80
CA ASN A 18 0.13 0.64 5.88
C ASN A 18 -0.99 1.45 5.20
N LEU A 19 -1.67 2.33 5.93
CA LEU A 19 -2.68 3.23 5.38
C LEU A 19 -2.07 4.18 4.33
N GLN A 20 -0.93 4.80 4.65
CA GLN A 20 -0.24 5.70 3.71
C GLN A 20 0.19 4.96 2.43
N VAL A 21 0.78 3.76 2.54
CA VAL A 21 1.11 2.91 1.38
C VAL A 21 -0.15 2.58 0.58
N GLY A 22 -1.23 2.22 1.26
CA GLY A 22 -2.53 1.92 0.66
C GLY A 22 -3.09 3.09 -0.17
N GLU A 23 -3.02 4.31 0.37
CA GLU A 23 -3.45 5.52 -0.33
C GLU A 23 -2.59 5.81 -1.57
N ARG A 24 -1.28 5.56 -1.52
CA ARG A 24 -0.38 5.70 -2.68
C ARG A 24 -0.73 4.70 -3.78
N LEU A 25 -0.97 3.44 -3.41
CA LEU A 25 -1.45 2.40 -4.32
C LEU A 25 -2.77 2.81 -5.00
N ARG A 26 -3.74 3.25 -4.21
CA ARG A 26 -5.06 3.69 -4.70
C ARG A 26 -4.93 4.87 -5.66
N SER A 27 -4.11 5.85 -5.31
CA SER A 27 -3.87 7.03 -6.14
C SER A 27 -3.31 6.64 -7.51
N ILE A 28 -2.28 5.80 -7.55
CA ILE A 28 -1.67 5.34 -8.81
C ILE A 28 -2.65 4.51 -9.65
N ARG A 29 -3.41 3.59 -9.03
CA ARG A 29 -4.44 2.82 -9.75
C ARG A 29 -5.48 3.74 -10.40
N ARG A 30 -5.96 4.76 -9.68
CA ARG A 30 -6.92 5.74 -10.21
C ARG A 30 -6.32 6.63 -11.30
N GLN A 31 -5.05 7.03 -11.19
CA GLN A 31 -4.34 7.75 -12.25
C GLN A 31 -4.24 6.92 -13.54
N LYS A 32 -4.08 5.60 -13.41
CA LYS A 32 -4.13 4.64 -14.53
C LYS A 32 -5.54 4.33 -15.02
N LYS A 33 -6.57 4.95 -14.42
CA LYS A 33 -8.01 4.77 -14.72
C LYS A 33 -8.50 3.33 -14.59
N MET A 34 -7.92 2.57 -13.67
CA MET A 34 -8.29 1.17 -13.43
C MET A 34 -9.23 1.05 -12.22
N SER A 35 -10.31 0.29 -12.35
CA SER A 35 -11.04 -0.27 -11.21
C SER A 35 -10.25 -1.40 -10.54
N LEU A 36 -10.69 -1.88 -9.36
CA LEU A 36 -10.05 -3.05 -8.73
C LEU A 36 -10.22 -4.30 -9.60
N GLN A 37 -11.34 -4.40 -10.30
CA GLN A 37 -11.70 -5.48 -11.21
C GLN A 37 -10.84 -5.44 -12.48
N ASP A 38 -10.56 -4.24 -13.00
CA ASP A 38 -9.61 -4.08 -14.11
C ASP A 38 -8.21 -4.55 -13.72
N VAL A 39 -7.77 -4.25 -12.49
CA VAL A 39 -6.48 -4.74 -11.98
C VAL A 39 -6.44 -6.26 -11.94
N GLU A 40 -7.49 -6.91 -11.42
CA GLU A 40 -7.57 -8.38 -11.40
C GLU A 40 -7.56 -8.97 -12.82
N LEU A 41 -8.35 -8.43 -13.73
CA LEU A 41 -8.44 -8.93 -15.10
C LEU A 41 -7.14 -8.74 -15.88
N GLN A 42 -6.57 -7.53 -15.84
CA GLN A 42 -5.37 -7.19 -16.60
C GLN A 42 -4.09 -7.81 -16.03
N SER A 43 -4.07 -8.13 -14.74
CA SER A 43 -2.97 -8.88 -14.11
C SER A 43 -3.10 -10.39 -14.25
N GLN A 44 -4.04 -10.89 -15.07
CA GLN A 44 -4.32 -12.32 -15.22
C GLN A 44 -4.55 -13.00 -13.86
N GLU A 45 -5.39 -12.38 -13.03
CA GLU A 45 -5.74 -12.85 -11.69
C GLU A 45 -4.61 -12.85 -10.66
N GLU A 46 -3.41 -12.35 -10.98
CA GLU A 46 -2.31 -12.25 -10.02
C GLU A 46 -2.71 -11.34 -8.84
N PHE A 47 -3.40 -10.24 -9.11
CA PHE A 47 -3.84 -9.27 -8.11
C PHE A 47 -5.37 -9.26 -7.98
N LYS A 48 -5.88 -10.14 -7.13
CA LYS A 48 -7.31 -10.21 -6.79
C LYS A 48 -7.86 -8.87 -6.30
N ALA A 49 -9.02 -8.45 -6.82
CA ALA A 49 -9.63 -7.16 -6.54
C ALA A 49 -9.86 -6.92 -5.04
N SER A 50 -10.30 -7.97 -4.33
CA SER A 50 -10.49 -7.94 -2.87
C SER A 50 -9.19 -7.71 -2.10
N VAL A 51 -8.10 -8.34 -2.55
CA VAL A 51 -6.78 -8.26 -1.92
C VAL A 51 -6.16 -6.88 -2.16
N VAL A 52 -6.23 -6.35 -3.38
CA VAL A 52 -5.79 -4.98 -3.68
C VAL A 52 -6.61 -3.98 -2.87
N GLY A 53 -7.93 -4.16 -2.76
CA GLY A 53 -8.78 -3.32 -1.92
C GLY A 53 -8.37 -3.33 -0.45
N ALA A 54 -7.97 -4.48 0.10
CA ALA A 54 -7.48 -4.58 1.48
C ALA A 54 -6.14 -3.86 1.68
N TYR A 55 -5.24 -3.92 0.69
CA TYR A 55 -4.00 -3.14 0.72
C TYR A 55 -4.29 -1.63 0.69
N GLU A 56 -5.19 -1.20 -0.19
CA GLU A 56 -5.55 0.22 -0.33
C GLU A 56 -6.18 0.84 0.91
N ARG A 57 -6.86 0.03 1.73
CA ARG A 57 -7.47 0.48 2.99
C ARG A 57 -6.56 0.28 4.20
N GLY A 58 -5.31 -0.18 4.01
CA GLY A 58 -4.40 -0.50 5.12
C GLY A 58 -4.84 -1.69 5.99
N GLU A 59 -5.92 -2.40 5.63
CA GLU A 59 -6.44 -3.57 6.35
C GLU A 59 -5.51 -4.79 6.25
N ARG A 60 -4.63 -4.78 5.25
CA ARG A 60 -3.64 -5.82 5.03
C ARG A 60 -2.28 -5.20 4.71
N ALA A 61 -1.25 -5.66 5.41
CA ALA A 61 0.12 -5.32 5.06
C ALA A 61 0.52 -5.95 3.70
N ILE A 62 1.29 -5.21 2.92
CA ILE A 62 1.86 -5.68 1.65
C ILE A 62 3.35 -5.98 1.82
N SER A 63 3.80 -7.14 1.33
CA SER A 63 5.22 -7.48 1.34
C SER A 63 5.98 -6.74 0.24
N LEU A 64 7.25 -6.42 0.48
CA LEU A 64 8.12 -5.76 -0.50
C LEU A 64 8.14 -6.45 -1.87
N PRO A 65 8.30 -7.79 -1.99
CA PRO A 65 8.24 -8.45 -3.29
C PRO A 65 6.90 -8.25 -4.00
N ARG A 66 5.78 -8.22 -3.27
CA ARG A 66 4.44 -8.01 -3.85
C ARG A 66 4.25 -6.56 -4.27
N LEU A 67 4.74 -5.60 -3.48
CA LEU A 67 4.78 -4.18 -3.81
C LEU A 67 5.57 -3.93 -5.10
N ARG A 68 6.75 -4.56 -5.24
CA ARG A 68 7.56 -4.50 -6.46
C ARG A 68 6.79 -5.02 -7.67
N ARG A 69 6.07 -6.13 -7.56
CA ARG A 69 5.25 -6.66 -8.68
C ARG A 69 4.12 -5.70 -9.06
N LEU A 70 3.46 -5.05 -8.09
CA LEU A 70 2.48 -4.00 -8.36
C LEU A 70 3.12 -2.79 -9.05
N ALA A 71 4.32 -2.37 -8.64
CA ALA A 71 5.03 -1.27 -9.29
C ALA A 71 5.32 -1.59 -10.76
N THR A 72 5.81 -2.79 -11.04
CA THR A 72 6.02 -3.28 -12.42
C THR A 72 4.71 -3.31 -13.20
N PHE A 73 3.63 -3.85 -12.63
CA PHE A 73 2.32 -3.92 -13.27
C PHE A 73 1.77 -2.52 -13.63
N TYR A 74 1.86 -1.57 -12.71
CA TYR A 74 1.43 -0.19 -12.97
C TYR A 74 2.44 0.62 -13.81
N VAL A 75 3.60 0.07 -14.14
CA VAL A 75 4.68 0.76 -14.87
C VAL A 75 5.11 2.04 -14.14
N VAL A 76 5.42 1.90 -12.86
CA VAL A 76 5.95 2.95 -11.98
C VAL A 76 7.14 2.42 -11.20
N SER A 77 7.94 3.32 -10.64
CA SER A 77 9.01 2.96 -9.70
C SER A 77 8.40 2.50 -8.35
N ILE A 78 9.11 1.66 -7.60
CA ILE A 78 8.60 1.17 -6.31
C ILE A 78 8.49 2.30 -5.28
N GLU A 79 9.39 3.29 -5.37
CA GLU A 79 9.43 4.50 -4.55
C GLU A 79 8.16 5.34 -4.71
N GLN A 80 7.51 5.30 -5.89
CA GLN A 80 6.24 6.01 -6.09
C GLN A 80 5.08 5.39 -5.30
N LEU A 81 5.16 4.09 -4.96
CA LEU A 81 4.17 3.39 -4.13
C LEU A 81 4.41 3.59 -2.63
N LEU A 82 5.57 4.10 -2.24
CA LEU A 82 5.86 4.41 -0.86
C LEU A 82 5.23 5.76 -0.46
N PRO A 83 4.90 5.95 0.82
CA PRO A 83 4.63 7.27 1.38
C PRO A 83 5.80 8.18 1.03
N ARG A 84 5.49 9.45 0.72
CA ARG A 84 6.56 10.44 0.70
C ARG A 84 6.87 10.71 2.16
N ASP A 85 8.13 10.58 2.55
CA ASP A 85 8.54 11.07 3.86
C ASP A 85 8.19 12.55 3.89
N ASP A 86 7.30 12.94 4.80
CA ASP A 86 7.14 14.33 5.21
C ASP A 86 8.38 14.72 6.05
N PHE A 87 9.59 14.42 5.57
CA PHE A 87 10.80 15.06 6.06
C PHE A 87 10.75 16.50 5.54
N THR A 88 9.85 17.27 6.15
CA THR A 88 9.91 18.73 6.16
C THR A 88 11.08 19.06 7.07
N GLY A 89 12.29 18.97 6.51
CA GLY A 89 13.46 19.59 7.10
C GLY A 89 13.28 21.09 6.98
N ASP A 90 12.65 21.68 7.98
CA ASP A 90 12.92 23.06 8.38
C ASP A 90 14.20 23.06 9.25
#